data_AF-A0AAE3IBC0-F1
#
_entry.id   AF-A0AAE3IBC0-F1
#
_cell.length_a   1.000
_cell.length_b   1.000
_cell.length_c   1.000
_cell.angle_alpha   90.00
_cell.angle_beta   90.00
_cell.angle_gamma   90.00
#
_symmetry.space_group_name_H-M   'P 1'
#
loop_
_entity.id
_entity.type
_entity.pdbx_description
1 polymer ?
#
loop_
_entity_poly.entity_id
_entity_poly.type
_entity_poly.pdbx_seq_one_letter_code
_entity_poly.pdbx_strand_id
1 'polypeptide(L)'
;MASDYPDRQPIDEIESTVGSIKKMLMVGAVFAAVGYLLVGAALFFELTEFHPLLENFFSTYTDTSLAGGSGGTRGAAVNGALASIHKWPSTLLWLKLGGIGHILLGIFIALVAIVRALSLMPHRLSYAMERAQE
;
A
#
# COMPACT_ATOMS: atom_id res chain seq x y z
N MET A 1 -18.66 42.96 28.02
CA MET A 1 -18.95 41.52 27.85
C MET A 1 -18.19 41.08 26.62
N ALA A 2 -17.07 40.37 26.80
CA ALA A 2 -16.32 39.80 25.69
C ALA A 2 -17.17 38.66 25.11
N SER A 3 -17.54 38.74 23.84
CA SER A 3 -18.19 37.64 23.15
C SER A 3 -17.19 36.49 23.08
N ASP A 4 -17.45 35.42 23.82
CA ASP A 4 -16.66 34.18 23.88
C ASP A 4 -16.81 33.33 22.59
N TYR A 5 -17.09 33.98 21.47
CA TYR A 5 -17.19 33.34 20.17
C TYR A 5 -15.83 33.48 19.46
N PRO A 6 -15.23 32.38 18.99
CA PRO A 6 -13.99 32.46 18.23
C PRO A 6 -14.23 33.32 16.98
N ASP A 7 -13.34 34.29 16.74
CA ASP A 7 -13.37 35.14 15.55
C ASP A 7 -13.37 34.26 14.28
N ARG A 8 -14.24 34.60 13.33
CA ARG A 8 -14.27 33.91 12.03
C ARG A 8 -12.93 34.13 11.33
N GLN A 9 -12.26 33.04 10.97
CA GLN A 9 -11.05 33.14 10.14
C GLN A 9 -11.38 33.78 8.78
N PRO A 10 -10.47 34.60 8.24
CA PRO A 10 -10.66 35.24 6.93
C PRO A 10 -10.76 34.19 5.82
N ILE A 11 -11.60 34.46 4.82
CA ILE A 11 -11.91 33.52 3.71
C ILE A 11 -10.64 33.10 2.97
N ASP A 12 -9.70 34.02 2.78
CA ASP A 12 -8.43 33.79 2.07
C ASP A 12 -7.56 32.73 2.78
N GLU A 13 -7.59 32.69 4.12
CA GLU A 13 -6.85 31.73 4.93
C GLU A 13 -7.47 30.32 4.82
N ILE A 14 -8.80 30.25 4.77
CA ILE A 14 -9.55 29.00 4.54
C ILE A 14 -9.27 28.46 3.13
N GLU A 15 -9.30 29.31 2.10
CA GLU A 15 -9.05 28.92 0.71
C GLU A 15 -7.62 28.41 0.51
N SER A 16 -6.63 29.09 1.10
CA SER A 16 -5.23 28.67 1.07
C SER A 16 -5.02 27.29 1.72
N THR A 17 -5.71 27.04 2.84
CA THR A 17 -5.64 25.77 3.58
C THR A 17 -6.26 24.63 2.76
N VAL A 18 -7.44 24.85 2.18
CA VAL A 18 -8.10 23.87 1.31
C VAL A 18 -7.25 23.58 0.07
N GLY A 19 -6.65 24.61 -0.53
CA GLY A 19 -5.72 24.48 -1.66
C GLY A 19 -4.51 23.63 -1.32
N SER A 20 -3.91 23.86 -0.14
CA SER A 20 -2.78 23.08 0.38
C SER A 20 -3.16 21.61 0.59
N ILE A 21 -4.30 21.34 1.24
CA ILE A 21 -4.83 19.98 1.46
C ILE A 21 -5.04 19.25 0.13
N LYS A 22 -5.64 19.91 -0.87
CA LYS A 22 -5.86 19.33 -2.20
C LYS A 22 -4.53 18.94 -2.87
N LYS A 23 -3.52 19.82 -2.79
CA LYS A 23 -2.20 19.55 -3.37
C LYS A 23 -1.51 18.37 -2.67
N MET A 24 -1.57 18.32 -1.34
CA MET A 24 -1.05 17.20 -0.54
C MET A 24 -1.73 15.87 -0.92
N LEU A 25 -3.07 15.85 -1.02
CA LEU A 25 -3.82 14.65 -1.39
C LEU A 25 -3.48 14.18 -2.80
N MET A 26 -3.27 15.10 -3.75
CA MET A 26 -2.88 14.76 -5.12
C MET A 26 -1.50 14.09 -5.17
N VAL A 27 -0.52 14.64 -4.45
CA VAL A 27 0.82 14.04 -4.33
C VAL A 27 0.74 12.67 -3.64
N GLY A 28 -0.04 12.58 -2.56
CA GLY A 28 -0.28 11.32 -1.85
C GLY A 28 -0.92 10.24 -2.74
N ALA A 29 -1.87 10.62 -3.59
CA ALA A 29 -2.53 9.70 -4.52
C ALA A 29 -1.55 9.16 -5.59
N VAL A 30 -0.68 10.01 -6.13
CA VAL A 30 0.38 9.57 -7.05
C VAL A 30 1.30 8.58 -6.36
N PHE A 31 1.72 8.88 -5.13
CA PHE A 31 2.60 7.99 -4.37
C PHE A 31 1.92 6.64 -4.07
N ALA A 32 0.65 6.64 -3.68
CA ALA A 32 -0.12 5.43 -3.44
C ALA A 32 -0.27 4.58 -4.71
N ALA A 33 -0.54 5.20 -5.86
CA ALA A 33 -0.66 4.51 -7.14
C ALA A 33 0.66 3.86 -7.57
N VAL A 34 1.77 4.60 -7.49
CA VAL A 34 3.10 4.07 -7.81
C VAL A 34 3.47 2.94 -6.86
N GLY A 35 3.29 3.13 -5.55
CA GLY A 35 3.56 2.11 -4.55
C GLY A 35 2.76 0.83 -4.78
N TYR A 36 1.47 0.96 -5.10
CA TYR A 36 0.61 -0.18 -5.40
C TYR A 36 1.02 -0.93 -6.67
N LEU A 37 1.41 -0.19 -7.74
CA LEU A 37 1.94 -0.79 -8.96
C LEU A 37 3.25 -1.56 -8.71
N LEU A 38 4.17 -1.01 -7.91
CA LEU A 38 5.43 -1.68 -7.57
C LEU A 38 5.19 -2.98 -6.79
N VAL A 39 4.25 -2.96 -5.84
CA VAL A 39 3.83 -4.16 -5.09
C VAL A 39 3.24 -5.20 -6.04
N GLY A 40 2.33 -4.79 -6.95
CA GLY A 40 1.73 -5.69 -7.92
C GLY A 40 2.74 -6.28 -8.91
N ALA A 41 3.66 -5.47 -9.43
CA ALA A 41 4.71 -5.92 -10.35
C ALA A 41 5.63 -6.95 -9.69
N ALA A 42 6.01 -6.74 -8.44
CA ALA A 42 6.85 -7.69 -7.72
C ALA A 42 6.16 -9.03 -7.48
N LEU A 43 4.87 -9.04 -7.10
CA LEU A 43 4.08 -10.28 -6.98
C LEU A 43 3.96 -11.02 -8.32
N PHE A 44 3.84 -10.28 -9.43
CA PHE A 44 3.80 -10.87 -10.75
C PHE A 44 5.11 -11.58 -11.09
N PHE A 45 6.26 -10.92 -10.92
CA PHE A 45 7.58 -11.53 -11.16
C PHE A 45 7.81 -12.77 -10.29
N GLU A 46 7.35 -12.76 -9.05
CA GLU A 46 7.45 -13.92 -8.16
C GLU A 46 6.66 -15.12 -8.70
N LEU A 47 5.43 -14.93 -9.15
CA LEU A 47 4.63 -16.01 -9.72
C LEU A 47 5.23 -16.54 -11.02
N THR A 48 5.80 -15.66 -11.86
CA THR A 48 6.30 -16.05 -13.19
C THR A 48 7.74 -16.55 -13.21
N GLU A 49 8.59 -16.18 -12.24
CA GLU A 49 10.01 -16.56 -12.22
C GLU A 49 10.34 -17.54 -11.10
N PHE A 50 9.84 -17.31 -9.88
CA PHE A 50 10.21 -18.14 -8.72
C PHE A 50 9.61 -19.54 -8.77
N HIS A 51 8.33 -19.67 -9.13
CA HIS A 51 7.66 -20.97 -9.18
C HIS A 51 8.28 -21.90 -10.25
N PRO A 52 8.56 -21.42 -11.48
CA PRO A 52 9.29 -22.24 -12.46
C PRO A 52 10.69 -22.64 -12.00
N LEU A 53 11.42 -21.79 -11.26
CA LEU A 53 12.73 -22.15 -10.73
C LEU A 53 12.67 -23.28 -9.68
N LEU A 54 11.65 -23.28 -8.83
CA LEU A 54 11.39 -24.39 -7.90
C LEU A 54 11.00 -25.67 -8.64
N GLU A 55 10.05 -25.58 -9.58
CA GLU A 55 9.59 -26.72 -10.38
C GLU A 55 10.75 -27.36 -11.15
N ASN A 56 11.59 -26.53 -11.79
CA ASN A 56 12.79 -26.98 -12.50
C ASN A 56 13.80 -27.63 -11.55
N PHE A 57 13.97 -27.10 -10.34
CA PHE A 57 14.87 -27.70 -9.35
C PHE A 57 14.41 -29.08 -8.91
N PHE A 58 13.12 -29.24 -8.58
CA PHE A 58 12.60 -30.53 -8.14
C PHE A 58 12.49 -31.57 -9.26
N SER A 59 12.24 -31.15 -10.50
CA SER A 59 12.24 -32.04 -11.67
C SER A 59 13.65 -32.43 -12.12
N THR A 60 14.65 -31.55 -11.96
CA THR A 60 16.05 -31.83 -12.33
C THR A 60 16.78 -32.63 -11.25
N TYR A 61 16.50 -32.37 -9.97
CA TYR A 61 17.14 -33.02 -8.83
C TYR A 61 16.13 -33.84 -8.02
N THR A 62 15.53 -34.85 -8.67
CA THR A 62 14.46 -35.69 -8.10
C THR A 62 14.84 -36.35 -6.78
N ASP A 63 16.11 -36.67 -6.60
CA ASP A 63 16.67 -37.29 -5.38
C ASP A 63 16.70 -36.34 -4.17
N THR A 64 16.41 -35.05 -4.38
CA THR A 64 16.30 -34.03 -3.31
C THR A 64 14.86 -33.74 -2.90
N SER A 65 13.88 -34.33 -3.59
CA SER A 65 12.47 -34.24 -3.26
C SER A 65 12.13 -35.09 -2.03
N LEU A 66 11.11 -34.69 -1.26
CA LEU A 66 10.63 -35.43 -0.09
C LEU A 66 10.28 -36.90 -0.41
N ALA A 67 9.88 -37.19 -1.65
CA ALA A 67 9.57 -38.53 -2.13
C ALA A 67 10.79 -39.32 -2.65
N GLY A 68 11.90 -38.65 -2.94
CA GLY A 68 13.12 -39.22 -3.56
C GLY A 68 14.18 -39.72 -2.58
N GLY A 69 13.96 -39.59 -1.26
CA GLY A 69 14.94 -39.90 -0.22
C GLY A 69 15.76 -38.67 0.21
N SER A 70 16.55 -38.80 1.29
CA SER A 70 17.14 -37.66 2.03
C SER A 70 18.10 -36.76 1.25
N GLY A 71 18.32 -37.01 -0.04
CA GLY A 71 19.37 -36.39 -0.86
C GLY A 71 20.73 -36.71 -0.23
N GLY A 72 21.51 -37.59 -0.85
CA GLY A 72 22.90 -37.82 -0.41
C GLY A 72 23.75 -36.53 -0.44
N THR A 73 25.07 -36.68 -0.40
CA THR A 73 25.98 -35.52 -0.49
C THR A 73 25.65 -34.63 -1.69
N ARG A 74 25.25 -33.38 -1.42
CA ARG A 74 24.83 -32.41 -2.43
C ARG A 74 26.03 -31.92 -3.23
N GLY A 75 26.08 -32.24 -4.51
CA GLY A 75 27.12 -31.77 -5.42
C GLY A 75 27.02 -30.25 -5.71
N ALA A 76 28.07 -29.69 -6.32
CA ALA A 76 28.17 -28.26 -6.61
C ALA A 76 26.99 -27.71 -7.44
N ALA A 77 26.44 -28.51 -8.37
CA ALA A 77 25.30 -28.13 -9.21
C ALA A 77 24.00 -27.95 -8.41
N VAL A 78 23.70 -28.86 -7.46
CA VAL A 78 22.55 -28.76 -6.56
C VAL A 78 22.66 -27.52 -5.68
N ASN A 79 23.84 -27.27 -5.11
CA ASN A 79 24.07 -26.11 -4.26
C ASN A 79 23.99 -24.79 -5.04
N GLY A 80 24.49 -24.75 -6.28
CA GLY A 80 24.36 -23.58 -7.15
C GLY A 80 22.92 -23.25 -7.50
N ALA A 81 22.12 -24.26 -7.83
CA ALA A 81 20.70 -24.10 -8.12
C ALA A 81 19.91 -23.67 -6.86
N LEU A 82 20.18 -24.29 -5.71
CA LEU A 82 19.55 -23.93 -4.44
C LEU A 82 19.92 -22.50 -3.99
N ALA A 83 21.19 -22.10 -4.16
CA ALA A 83 21.64 -20.73 -3.90
C ALA A 83 20.93 -19.72 -4.81
N SER A 84 20.59 -20.10 -6.04
CA SER A 84 19.86 -19.24 -6.97
C SER A 84 18.40 -19.08 -6.56
N ILE A 85 17.76 -20.14 -6.05
CA ILE A 85 16.41 -20.09 -5.46
C ILE A 85 16.41 -19.25 -4.18
N HIS A 86 17.41 -19.40 -3.31
CA HIS A 86 17.50 -18.65 -2.06
C HIS A 86 17.72 -17.14 -2.24
N LYS A 87 18.19 -16.69 -3.41
CA LYS A 87 18.25 -15.26 -3.74
C LYS A 87 16.86 -14.65 -3.93
N TRP A 88 15.86 -15.47 -4.20
CA TRP A 88 14.48 -15.01 -4.27
C TRP A 88 13.93 -14.86 -2.86
N PRO A 89 13.51 -13.64 -2.47
CA PRO A 89 12.88 -13.41 -1.19
C PRO A 89 11.62 -14.27 -1.04
N SER A 90 11.39 -14.81 0.16
CA SER A 90 10.33 -15.81 0.36
C SER A 90 8.95 -15.27 0.03
N THR A 91 8.15 -16.10 -0.63
CA THR A 91 6.78 -15.80 -1.07
C THR A 91 5.89 -15.35 0.09
N LEU A 92 6.11 -15.92 1.29
CA LEU A 92 5.45 -15.52 2.53
C LEU A 92 5.75 -14.08 2.96
N LEU A 93 6.98 -13.60 2.77
CA LEU A 93 7.38 -12.24 3.14
C LEU A 93 6.79 -11.23 2.14
N TRP A 94 6.71 -11.60 0.86
CA TRP A 94 6.12 -10.78 -0.19
C TRP A 94 4.60 -10.76 -0.20
N LEU A 95 3.92 -11.88 0.03
CA LEU A 95 2.47 -11.91 0.24
C LEU A 95 2.08 -11.06 1.46
N LYS A 96 2.91 -11.08 2.51
CA LYS A 96 2.74 -10.19 3.66
C LYS A 96 2.92 -8.72 3.26
N LEU A 97 3.91 -8.41 2.43
CA LEU A 97 4.12 -7.04 1.92
C LEU A 97 2.98 -6.60 0.99
N GLY A 98 2.45 -7.48 0.15
CA GLY A 98 1.29 -7.25 -0.71
C GLY A 98 0.02 -6.98 0.08
N GLY A 99 -0.21 -7.74 1.15
CA GLY A 99 -1.29 -7.52 2.11
C GLY A 99 -1.14 -6.17 2.83
N ILE A 100 0.06 -5.83 3.29
CA ILE A 100 0.34 -4.52 3.90
C ILE A 100 0.09 -3.39 2.90
N GLY A 101 0.48 -3.54 1.64
CA GLY A 101 0.22 -2.56 0.57
C GLY A 101 -1.26 -2.27 0.39
N HIS A 102 -2.13 -3.30 0.42
CA HIS A 102 -3.58 -3.13 0.38
C HIS A 102 -4.12 -2.41 1.62
N ILE A 103 -3.64 -2.76 2.81
CA ILE A 103 -4.05 -2.11 4.06
C ILE A 103 -3.70 -0.61 4.02
N LEU A 104 -2.48 -0.27 3.61
CA LEU A 104 -2.03 1.12 3.51
C LEU A 104 -2.85 1.91 2.47
N LEU A 105 -3.16 1.30 1.33
CA LEU A 105 -4.04 1.92 0.33
C LEU A 105 -5.45 2.16 0.87
N GLY A 106 -6.01 1.19 1.58
CA GLY A 106 -7.32 1.31 2.23
C GLY A 106 -7.36 2.44 3.26
N ILE A 107 -6.31 2.54 4.10
CA ILE A 107 -6.16 3.64 5.07
C ILE A 107 -6.11 4.99 4.34
N PHE A 108 -5.34 5.10 3.25
CA PHE A 108 -5.27 6.35 2.47
C PHE A 108 -6.64 6.77 1.93
N ILE A 109 -7.39 5.82 1.34
CA ILE A 109 -8.74 6.09 0.82
C ILE A 109 -9.69 6.52 1.95
N ALA A 110 -9.62 5.87 3.12
CA ALA A 110 -10.43 6.23 4.28
C ALA A 110 -10.11 7.65 4.76
N LEU A 111 -8.83 8.03 4.83
CA LEU A 111 -8.41 9.37 5.21
C LEU A 111 -8.90 10.43 4.21
N VAL A 112 -8.81 10.16 2.91
CA VAL A 112 -9.37 11.04 1.87
C VAL A 112 -10.88 11.24 2.04
N ALA A 113 -11.62 10.17 2.33
CA ALA A 113 -13.06 10.24 2.57
C ALA A 113 -13.40 11.07 3.81
N ILE A 114 -12.65 10.90 4.92
CA ILE A 114 -12.80 11.68 6.15
C ILE A 114 -12.54 13.16 5.89
N VAL A 115 -11.43 13.50 5.22
CA VAL A 115 -11.10 14.89 4.88
C VAL A 115 -12.22 15.51 4.06
N ARG A 116 -12.73 14.80 3.04
CA ARG A 116 -13.86 15.28 2.23
C ARG A 116 -15.13 15.51 3.05
N ALA A 117 -15.44 14.63 3.98
CA ALA A 117 -16.61 14.78 4.85
C ALA A 117 -16.48 16.00 5.77
N LEU A 118 -15.31 16.21 6.36
CA LEU A 118 -15.02 17.37 7.21
C LEU A 118 -15.05 18.69 6.44
N SER A 119 -14.55 18.71 5.19
CA SER A 119 -14.59 19.91 4.35
C SER A 119 -16.01 20.37 3.97
N LEU A 120 -17.01 19.49 4.01
CA LEU A 120 -18.41 19.85 3.71
C LEU A 120 -19.18 20.36 4.94
N MET A 121 -18.67 20.13 6.15
CA MET A 121 -19.31 20.52 7.41
C MET A 121 -19.49 22.05 7.60
N PRO A 122 -18.52 22.92 7.23
CA PRO A 122 -18.65 24.36 7.41
C PRO A 122 -19.85 24.95 6.65
N HIS A 123 -20.09 24.47 5.42
CA HIS A 123 -21.24 24.91 4.63
C HIS A 123 -22.57 24.50 5.26
N ARG A 124 -22.65 23.33 5.89
CA ARG A 124 -23.88 22.89 6.56
C ARG A 124 -24.16 23.72 7.82
N LEU A 125 -23.12 24.15 8.52
CA LEU A 125 -23.23 25.03 9.69
C LEU A 125 -23.61 26.45 9.29
N SER A 126 -23.05 27.00 8.21
CA SER A 126 -23.42 28.34 7.74
C SER A 126 -24.90 28.44 7.38
N TYR A 127 -25.44 27.44 6.66
CA TYR A 127 -26.87 27.39 6.33
C TYR A 127 -27.79 27.19 7.53
N ALA A 128 -27.31 26.57 8.61
CA ALA A 128 -28.07 26.39 9.83
C ALA A 128 -28.11 27.68 10.68
N MET A 129 -27.01 28.44 10.69
CA MET A 129 -26.93 29.73 11.38
C MET A 129 -27.76 30.80 10.68
N GLU A 130 -27.77 30.83 9.35
CA GLU A 130 -28.54 31.80 8.56
C GLU A 130 -30.06 31.62 8.74
N ARG A 131 -30.54 30.37 8.80
CA ARG A 131 -31.94 30.04 9.13
C ARG A 131 -32.35 30.27 10.59
N ALA A 132 -31.40 30.40 11.50
CA ALA A 132 -31.69 30.68 12.91
C ALA A 132 -31.77 32.18 13.20
N GLN A 133 -31.38 33.03 12.24
CA GLN A 133 -31.48 34.50 12.32
C GLN A 133 -32.75 35.07 11.66
N GLU A 134 -33.48 34.26 10.87
CA GLU A 134 -34.84 34.55 10.40
C GLU A 134 -35.88 34.11 11.44
#